data_AF-A0A0H5P4K2-F1
#
_entry.id   AF-A0A0H5P4K2-F1
#
_cell.length_a   1.000
_cell.length_b   1.000
_cell.length_c   1.000
_cell.angle_alpha   90.00
_cell.angle_beta   90.00
_cell.angle_gamma   90.00
#
_symmetry.space_group_name_H-M   'P 1'
#
loop_
_entity.id
_entity.type
_entity.pdbx_description
1 polymer ?
#
loop_
_entity_poly.entity_id
_entity_poly.type
_entity_poly.pdbx_seq_one_letter_code
_entity_poly.pdbx_strand_id
1 'polypeptide(L)' 'MTEDLRHIHIESGALRLDYQASAEQARNVADELARCCPALTVTVDGNVRADLPPLPCATLWD' A
#
# COMPACT_ATOMS: atom_id res chain seq x y z
N MET A 1 -3.05 -18.50 -9.58
CA MET A 1 -3.66 -17.16 -9.53
C MET A 1 -2.52 -16.22 -9.23
N THR A 2 -1.98 -15.55 -10.24
CA THR A 2 -0.88 -14.59 -10.04
C THR A 2 -1.50 -13.35 -9.44
N GLU A 3 -1.34 -13.18 -8.13
CA GLU A 3 -1.77 -12.00 -7.41
C GLU A 3 -1.03 -10.80 -8.01
N ASP A 4 -1.79 -9.88 -8.60
CA ASP A 4 -1.28 -8.67 -9.21
C ASP A 4 -0.74 -7.77 -8.10
N LEU A 5 0.54 -7.93 -7.77
CA LEU A 5 1.20 -7.15 -6.74
C LEU A 5 1.27 -5.68 -7.18
N ARG A 6 1.04 -4.79 -6.21
CA ARG A 6 1.10 -3.35 -6.35
C ARG A 6 2.00 -2.77 -5.27
N HIS A 7 2.69 -1.72 -5.66
CA HIS A 7 3.44 -0.88 -4.75
C HIS A 7 2.49 0.12 -4.11
N ILE A 8 2.58 0.27 -2.80
CA ILE A 8 1.86 1.27 -2.00
C ILE A 8 2.91 2.20 -1.40
N HIS A 9 2.90 3.44 -1.84
CA HIS A 9 3.68 4.53 -1.27
C HIS A 9 2.80 5.36 -0.35
N ILE A 10 3.22 5.56 0.88
CA ILE A 10 2.52 6.39 1.88
C ILE A 10 3.49 7.47 2.34
N GLU A 11 3.10 8.73 2.20
CA GLU A 11 3.91 9.86 2.63
C GLU A 11 3.13 10.87 3.47
N SER A 12 3.82 11.48 4.44
CA SER A 12 3.33 12.64 5.19
C SER A 12 4.49 13.44 5.76
N GLY A 13 4.83 14.56 5.10
CA GLY A 13 5.99 15.37 5.46
C GLY A 13 7.30 14.59 5.30
N ALA A 14 7.96 14.30 6.43
CA ALA A 14 9.20 13.51 6.44
C ALA A 14 8.96 11.99 6.51
N LEU A 15 7.73 11.55 6.82
CA LEU A 15 7.37 10.13 6.86
C LEU A 15 7.22 9.61 5.43
N ARG A 16 7.91 8.51 5.13
CA ARG A 16 7.76 7.73 3.89
C ARG A 16 7.75 6.26 4.24
N LEU A 17 6.76 5.54 3.72
CA LEU A 17 6.60 4.11 3.88
C LEU A 17 6.26 3.51 2.52
N ASP A 18 6.94 2.44 2.16
CA ASP A 18 6.79 1.76 0.88
C ASP A 18 6.52 0.28 1.15
N TYR A 19 5.42 -0.24 0.61
CA TYR A 19 4.99 -1.63 0.79
C TYR A 19 4.55 -2.26 -0.53
N GLN A 20 4.51 -3.59 -0.55
CA GLN A 20 3.85 -4.34 -1.62
C GLN A 20 2.63 -5.11 -1.10
N ALA A 21 1.54 -5.10 -1.85
CA ALA A 21 0.32 -5.86 -1.54
C ALA A 21 -0.39 -6.30 -2.83
N SER A 22 -1.41 -7.14 -2.74
CA SER A 22 -2.26 -7.40 -3.92
C SER A 22 -3.00 -6.13 -4.34
N ALA A 23 -3.46 -6.06 -5.60
CA ALA A 23 -4.19 -4.91 -6.12
C ALA A 23 -5.45 -4.56 -5.29
N GLU A 24 -6.15 -5.58 -4.78
CA GLU A 24 -7.32 -5.39 -3.92
C GLU A 24 -6.94 -4.79 -2.57
N GLN A 25 -5.93 -5.37 -1.90
CA GLN A 25 -5.43 -4.87 -0.63
C GLN A 25 -4.87 -3.45 -0.75
N ALA A 26 -4.11 -3.17 -1.80
CA ALA A 26 -3.57 -1.86 -2.06
C ALA A 26 -4.66 -0.80 -2.24
N ARG A 27 -5.76 -1.15 -2.94
CA ARG A 27 -6.92 -0.28 -3.07
C ARG A 27 -7.59 -0.03 -1.72
N ASN A 28 -7.88 -1.11 -0.98
CA ASN A 28 -8.58 -1.03 0.29
C ASN A 28 -7.80 -0.19 1.31
N VAL A 29 -6.50 -0.42 1.44
CA VAL A 29 -5.62 0.39 2.30
C VAL A 29 -5.60 1.86 1.88
N ALA A 30 -5.52 2.14 0.58
CA ALA A 30 -5.53 3.52 0.10
C ALA A 30 -6.84 4.25 0.45
N ASP A 31 -7.99 3.59 0.27
CA ASP A 31 -9.31 4.15 0.61
C ASP A 31 -9.45 4.38 2.13
N GLU A 32 -9.01 3.41 2.94
CA GLU A 32 -9.07 3.49 4.40
C GLU A 32 -8.16 4.58 4.96
N LEU A 33 -6.94 4.71 4.45
CA LEU A 33 -6.01 5.75 4.86
C LEU A 33 -6.46 7.14 4.42
N ALA A 34 -7.01 7.27 3.20
CA ALA A 34 -7.60 8.53 2.75
C ALA A 34 -8.76 8.98 3.64
N ARG A 35 -9.56 8.04 4.15
CA ARG A 35 -10.68 8.30 5.07
C ARG A 35 -10.23 8.60 6.50
N CYS A 36 -9.30 7.82 7.04
CA CYS A 36 -8.87 7.95 8.44
C CYS A 36 -7.87 9.07 8.66
N CYS A 37 -7.01 9.35 7.68
CA CYS A 37 -5.90 10.29 7.79
C CYS A 37 -5.70 11.08 6.48
N PRO A 38 -6.52 12.11 6.20
CA PRO A 38 -6.45 12.89 4.95
C PRO A 38 -5.14 13.68 4.78
N ALA A 39 -4.30 13.76 5.82
CA ALA A 39 -2.96 14.34 5.75
C ALA A 39 -1.89 13.36 5.19
N LEU A 40 -2.25 12.10 4.97
CA LEU A 40 -1.41 11.11 4.28
C LEU A 40 -1.68 11.20 2.78
N THR A 41 -0.61 11.28 1.99
CA THR A 41 -0.70 11.04 0.56
C THR A 41 -0.39 9.57 0.31
N VAL A 42 -1.34 8.85 -0.29
CA VAL A 42 -1.19 7.43 -0.61
C VAL A 42 -1.20 7.27 -2.13
N THR A 43 -0.15 6.69 -2.68
CA THR A 43 -0.01 6.39 -4.10
C THR A 43 0.08 4.89 -4.29
N VAL A 44 -0.71 4.35 -5.23
CA VAL A 44 -0.66 2.93 -5.60
C VAL A 44 -0.21 2.83 -7.05
N ASP A 45 0.86 2.08 -7.30
CA ASP A 45 1.42 1.91 -8.63
C ASP A 45 1.89 0.47 -8.89
N GLY A 46 2.26 0.19 -10.14
CA GLY A 46 2.69 -1.16 -10.57
C GLY A 46 4.20 -1.39 -10.45
N ASN A 47 4.98 -0.43 -9.96
CA ASN A 47 6.43 -0.53 -9.84
C ASN A 47 6.83 -1.31 -8.59
N VAL A 48 6.44 -2.59 -8.55
CA VAL A 48 6.78 -3.50 -7.47
C VAL A 48 8.28 -3.79 -7.51
N ARG A 49 8.97 -3.48 -6.43
CA ARG A 49 10.39 -3.79 -6.24
C ARG A 49 10.52 -4.95 -5.29
N ALA A 50 11.33 -5.94 -5.65
CA ALA A 50 11.53 -7.16 -4.84
C ALA A 50 12.13 -6.91 -3.43
N ASP A 51 12.67 -5.73 -3.18
CA ASP A 51 13.25 -5.32 -1.89
C ASP A 51 12.20 -4.72 -0.94
N LEU A 52 10.97 -4.45 -1.42
CA LEU A 52 9.94 -3.84 -0.61
C LEU A 52 9.28 -4.86 0.32
N PRO A 53 9.07 -4.49 1.59
CA PRO A 53 8.37 -5.37 2.51
C PRO A 53 6.91 -5.54 2.09
N PRO A 54 6.31 -6.73 2.31
CA PRO A 54 4.88 -6.88 2.15
C PRO A 54 4.13 -5.98 3.13
N LEU A 55 2.90 -5.62 2.78
CA LEU A 55 2.03 -4.85 3.66
C LEU A 55 1.90 -5.56 5.02
N PRO A 56 2.12 -4.83 6.14
CA PRO A 56 1.93 -5.41 7.46
C PRO A 56 0.49 -5.87 7.63
N CYS A 57 0.34 -7.04 8.26
CA CYS A 57 -0.96 -7.68 8.44
C CYS A 57 -1.69 -8.01 7.14
N ALA A 58 -1.02 -8.17 5.99
CA ALA A 58 -1.67 -8.56 4.72
C ALA A 58 -2.60 -9.77 4.87
N THR A 59 -2.23 -10.75 5.70
CA THR A 59 -3.04 -11.94 5.99
C THR A 59 -4.32 -11.66 6.80
N LEU A 60 -4.48 -10.46 7.36
CA LEU A 60 -5.74 -10.02 7.99
C LEU A 60 -6.71 -9.40 6.97
N TRP A 61 -6.21 -9.06 5.78
CA TRP A 61 -6.95 -8.47 4.66
C TRP A 61 -7.11 -9.48 3.52
N ASP A 62 -7.11 -10.78 3.83
CA ASP A 62 -7.39 -11.90 2.93
C ASP A 62 -8.85 -12.35 3.07
#